data_AF-A0A951K380-F1
#
_entry.id   AF-A0A951K380-F1
#
_cell.length_a   1.000
_cell.length_b   1.000
_cell.length_c   1.000
_cell.angle_alpha   90.00
_cell.angle_beta   90.00
_cell.angle_gamma   90.00
#
_symmetry.space_group_name_H-M   'P 1'
#
loop_
_entity.id
_entity.type
_entity.pdbx_description
1 polymer ?
#
loop_
_entity_poly.entity_id
_entity_poly.type
_entity_poly.pdbx_seq_one_letter_code
_entity_poly.pdbx_strand_id
1 'polypeptide(L)'
;LSANGEFVHVAYSKREVDEDWSQPGALVREVMDDAARDRLVSNVAGHLSDGVSDKVLQRAFEYWRNIDKETGDRIAKAVNGG
;
A
#
# COMPACT_ATOMS: atom_id res chain seq x y z
N LEU A 1 1.92 27.14 -35.46
CA LEU A 1 1.60 25.74 -35.16
C LEU A 1 0.25 25.72 -34.46
N SER A 2 -0.78 25.13 -35.06
CA SER A 2 -2.07 24.89 -34.40
C SER A 2 -1.94 23.65 -33.53
N ALA A 3 -2.34 23.75 -32.26
CA ALA A 3 -2.46 22.58 -31.40
C ALA A 3 -3.72 21.82 -31.81
N ASN A 4 -3.55 20.69 -32.49
CA ASN A 4 -4.63 19.80 -32.94
C ASN A 4 -4.92 18.69 -31.91
N GLY A 5 -4.66 18.93 -30.63
CA GLY A 5 -4.92 17.96 -29.57
C GLY A 5 -6.36 18.09 -29.07
N GLU A 6 -7.11 17.00 -29.11
CA GLU A 6 -8.45 16.92 -28.51
C GLU A 6 -8.33 17.06 -26.98
N PHE A 7 -9.16 17.91 -26.36
CA PHE A 7 -9.23 18.02 -24.91
C PHE A 7 -9.94 16.78 -24.34
N VAL A 8 -9.15 15.81 -23.87
CA VAL A 8 -9.64 14.55 -23.32
C VAL A 8 -9.40 14.46 -21.81
N HIS A 9 -10.35 13.89 -21.06
CA HIS A 9 -10.20 13.54 -19.65
C HIS A 9 -10.05 12.01 -19.55
N VAL A 10 -8.86 11.50 -19.87
CA VAL A 10 -8.54 10.07 -19.90
C VAL A 10 -7.54 9.73 -18.80
N ALA A 11 -7.69 8.54 -18.19
CA ALA A 11 -6.66 7.99 -17.31
C ALA A 11 -5.35 7.84 -18.08
N TYR A 12 -4.23 8.08 -17.42
CA TYR A 12 -2.88 8.04 -18.00
C TYR A 12 -2.65 6.72 -18.77
N SER A 13 -2.02 6.77 -19.95
CA SER A 13 -1.64 5.56 -20.69
C SER A 13 -0.61 4.77 -19.89
N LYS A 14 -1.05 3.67 -19.27
CA LYS A 14 -0.28 2.79 -18.40
C LYS A 14 0.92 2.19 -19.14
N ARG A 15 2.16 2.41 -18.65
CA ARG A 15 3.36 1.72 -19.13
C ARG A 15 3.49 0.36 -18.43
N GLU A 16 4.15 -0.61 -19.06
CA GLU A 16 4.22 -2.02 -18.59
C GLU A 16 4.77 -2.22 -17.17
N VAL A 17 5.46 -1.23 -16.59
CA VAL A 17 6.01 -1.29 -15.22
C VAL A 17 5.16 -0.55 -14.17
N ASP A 18 4.02 0.03 -14.57
CA ASP A 18 3.12 0.78 -13.68
C ASP A 18 2.22 -0.18 -12.87
N GLU A 19 2.82 -0.99 -12.01
CA GLU A 19 2.09 -1.66 -10.95
C GLU A 19 2.29 -0.89 -9.65
N ASP A 20 1.18 -0.45 -9.03
CA ASP A 20 1.12 0.42 -7.84
C ASP A 20 1.82 -0.15 -6.58
N TRP A 21 2.33 -1.38 -6.68
CA TRP A 21 2.89 -2.19 -5.59
C TRP A 21 4.39 -2.37 -5.67
N SER A 22 4.97 -2.20 -6.87
CA SER A 22 6.36 -2.53 -7.17
C SER A 22 7.33 -1.69 -6.33
N GLN A 23 7.20 -0.37 -6.35
CA GLN A 23 8.09 0.55 -5.63
C GLN A 23 7.92 0.48 -4.11
N PRO A 24 6.68 0.50 -3.55
CA PRO A 24 6.50 0.32 -2.12
C PRO A 24 7.01 -1.05 -1.64
N GLY A 25 6.81 -2.09 -2.46
CA GLY A 25 7.31 -3.44 -2.16
C GLY A 25 8.84 -3.49 -2.14
N ALA A 26 9.51 -2.84 -3.09
CA ALA A 26 10.97 -2.73 -3.10
C ALA A 26 11.50 -1.95 -1.88
N LEU A 27 10.83 -0.86 -1.50
CA LEU A 27 11.18 -0.13 -0.27
C LEU A 27 11.12 -1.04 0.97
N VAL A 28 10.05 -1.82 1.12
CA VAL A 28 9.88 -2.72 2.27
C VAL A 28 10.91 -3.84 2.26
N ARG A 29 11.14 -4.49 1.12
CA ARG A 29 11.96 -5.72 1.05
C ARG A 29 13.46 -5.47 0.89
N GLU A 30 13.84 -4.42 0.17
CA GLU A 30 15.22 -4.24 -0.30
C GLU A 30 15.93 -3.08 0.40
N VAL A 31 15.18 -2.16 1.02
CA VAL A 31 15.74 -0.95 1.63
C VAL A 31 15.57 -0.94 3.16
N MET A 32 14.42 -1.36 3.67
CA MET A 32 14.17 -1.35 5.11
C MET A 32 14.87 -2.50 5.82
N ASP A 33 15.52 -2.19 6.94
CA ASP A 33 15.95 -3.19 7.91
C ASP A 33 14.75 -3.73 8.73
N ASP A 34 15.00 -4.79 9.49
CA ASP A 34 13.97 -5.45 10.29
C ASP A 34 13.33 -4.48 11.29
N ALA A 35 14.13 -3.63 11.94
CA ALA A 35 13.65 -2.65 12.90
C ALA A 35 12.75 -1.58 12.25
N ALA A 36 13.04 -1.17 11.01
CA ALA A 36 12.19 -0.27 10.25
C ALA A 36 10.88 -0.94 9.86
N ARG A 37 10.90 -2.21 9.45
CA ARG A 37 9.67 -2.97 9.18
C ARG A 37 8.83 -3.16 10.43
N ASP A 38 9.45 -3.36 11.59
CA ASP A 38 8.74 -3.46 12.87
C ASP A 38 8.02 -2.14 13.22
N ARG A 39 8.73 -1.00 13.08
CA ARG A 39 8.12 0.33 13.28
C ARG A 39 7.00 0.60 12.28
N LEU A 40 7.17 0.21 11.01
CA LEU A 40 6.14 0.34 9.98
C LEU A 40 4.87 -0.40 10.40
N VAL A 41 4.98 -1.67 10.79
CA VAL A 41 3.84 -2.48 11.25
C VAL A 41 3.16 -1.82 12.45
N SER A 42 3.92 -1.35 13.45
CA SER A 42 3.37 -0.70 14.64
C SER A 42 2.60 0.58 14.29
N ASN A 43 3.16 1.43 13.44
CA ASN A 43 2.54 2.70 13.06
C ASN A 43 1.24 2.47 12.27
N VAL A 44 1.27 1.56 11.31
CA VAL A 44 0.11 1.26 10.48
C VAL A 44 -0.99 0.61 11.31
N ALA A 45 -0.66 -0.39 12.13
CA ALA A 45 -1.64 -1.03 13.00
C ALA A 45 -2.27 -0.04 13.98
N GLY A 46 -1.45 0.82 14.61
CA GLY A 46 -1.95 1.87 15.50
C GLY A 46 -2.94 2.82 14.81
N HIS A 47 -2.66 3.23 13.57
CA HIS A 47 -3.58 4.08 12.82
C HIS A 47 -4.86 3.34 12.43
N LEU A 48 -4.79 2.07 12.04
CA LEU A 48 -5.95 1.28 11.66
C LEU A 48 -6.85 0.93 12.85
N SER A 49 -6.30 0.80 14.05
CA SER A 49 -7.06 0.56 15.27
C SER A 49 -7.85 1.79 15.76
N ASP A 50 -7.65 2.98 15.18
CA ASP A 50 -8.31 4.23 15.58
C ASP A 50 -9.68 4.42 14.89
N GLY A 51 -10.62 3.51 15.18
CA GLY A 51 -12.01 3.64 14.76
C GLY A 51 -12.31 3.37 13.28
N VAL A 52 -11.40 2.70 12.56
CA VAL A 52 -11.64 2.28 11.18
C VAL A 52 -12.66 1.13 11.15
N SER A 53 -13.71 1.26 10.35
CA SER A 53 -14.72 0.21 10.20
C SER A 53 -14.15 -1.10 9.61
N ASP A 54 -14.73 -2.24 10.00
CA ASP A 54 -14.31 -3.58 9.56
C ASP A 54 -14.18 -3.73 8.03
N LYS A 55 -15.13 -3.16 7.29
CA LYS A 55 -15.12 -3.20 5.82
C LYS A 55 -13.95 -2.44 5.22
N VAL A 56 -13.48 -1.38 5.88
CA VAL A 56 -12.30 -0.63 5.45
C VAL A 56 -11.03 -1.35 5.90
N LEU A 57 -11.00 -1.94 7.09
CA LEU A 57 -9.88 -2.76 7.57
C LEU A 57 -9.55 -3.92 6.61
N GLN A 58 -10.57 -4.65 6.13
CA GLN A 58 -10.36 -5.74 5.18
C GLN A 58 -9.63 -5.27 3.91
N ARG A 59 -10.03 -4.11 3.37
CA ARG A 59 -9.38 -3.51 2.20
C ARG A 59 -7.97 -3.02 2.49
N ALA A 60 -7.76 -2.46 3.68
CA ALA A 60 -6.43 -2.05 4.11
C ALA A 60 -5.48 -3.26 4.21
N PHE A 61 -5.94 -4.39 4.75
CA PHE A 61 -5.13 -5.61 4.80
C PHE A 61 -4.80 -6.15 3.42
N GLU A 62 -5.76 -6.14 2.50
CA GLU A 62 -5.52 -6.51 1.10
C GLU A 62 -4.50 -5.58 0.42
N TYR A 63 -4.68 -4.27 0.60
CA TYR A 63 -3.76 -3.25 0.09
C TYR A 63 -2.31 -3.49 0.56
N TRP A 64 -2.11 -3.71 1.87
CA TRP A 64 -0.78 -3.97 2.41
C TRP A 64 -0.19 -5.30 1.95
N ARG A 65 -1.01 -6.33 1.75
CA ARG A 65 -0.55 -7.62 1.20
C ARG A 65 -0.11 -7.52 -0.25
N ASN A 66 -0.74 -6.64 -1.05
CA ASN A 66 -0.30 -6.38 -2.41
C ASN A 66 1.08 -5.72 -2.44
N ILE A 67 1.38 -4.83 -1.48
CA ILE A 67 2.72 -4.26 -1.30
C ILE A 67 3.73 -5.33 -0.87
N ASP A 68 3.41 -6.02 0.22
CA ASP A 68 4.22 -7.08 0.79
C ASP A 68 3.38 -8.01 1.67
N LYS A 69 3.31 -9.29 1.30
CA LYS A 69 2.43 -10.26 1.97
C LYS A 69 2.75 -10.40 3.46
N GLU A 70 4.03 -10.52 3.81
CA GLU A 70 4.44 -10.73 5.21
C GLU A 70 4.09 -9.51 6.05
N THR A 71 4.44 -8.31 5.59
CA THR A 71 4.13 -7.05 6.28
C THR A 71 2.62 -6.86 6.44
N GLY A 72 1.83 -7.13 5.40
CA GLY A 72 0.37 -7.07 5.46
C GLY A 72 -0.24 -8.05 6.46
N ASP A 73 0.28 -9.29 6.54
CA ASP A 73 -0.17 -10.28 7.54
C ASP A 73 0.20 -9.86 8.96
N ARG A 74 1.37 -9.26 9.17
CA ARG A 74 1.79 -8.72 10.47
C ARG A 74 0.90 -7.56 10.92
N ILE A 75 0.52 -6.65 10.02
CA ILE A 75 -0.42 -5.57 10.29
C ILE A 75 -1.79 -6.13 10.70
N ALA A 76 -2.33 -7.07 9.92
CA ALA A 76 -3.64 -7.67 10.21
C ALA A 76 -3.65 -8.38 11.57
N LYS A 77 -2.56 -9.10 11.91
CA LYS A 77 -2.41 -9.73 13.22
C LYS A 77 -2.39 -8.69 14.35
N ALA A 78 -1.62 -7.61 14.19
CA ALA A 78 -1.52 -6.57 15.21
C ALA A 78 -2.86 -5.87 15.48
N VAL A 79 -3.65 -5.59 14.43
CA VAL A 79 -4.97 -4.95 14.57
C VAL A 79 -6.01 -5.88 15.20
N ASN A 80 -5.97 -7.18 14.89
CA ASN A 80 -6.94 -8.16 15.39
C ASN A 80 -6.63 -8.67 16.82
N GLY A 81 -5.74 -8.00 17.57
CA GLY A 81 -5.44 -8.32 18.96
C GLY A 81 -4.56 -9.55 19.13
N GLY A 82 -3.39 -9.54 18.47
CA GLY A 82 -2.42 -10.64 18.43
C GLY A 82 -2.15 -11.40 19.72
#